data_AF-A0A3D0XHG5-F1
#
_entry.id   AF-A0A3D0XHG5-F1
#
_cell.length_a   1.000
_cell.length_b   1.000
_cell.length_c   1.000
_cell.angle_alpha   90.00
_cell.angle_beta   90.00
_cell.angle_gamma   90.00
#
_symmetry.space_group_name_H-M   'P 1'
#
loop_
_entity.id
_entity.type
_entity.pdbx_description
1 polymer ?
#
loop_
_entity_poly.entity_id
_entity_poly.type
_entity_poly.pdbx_seq_one_letter_code
_entity_poly.pdbx_strand_id
1 'polypeptide(L)' 'EHCSYKNTRPLLKGFPTRSPKVLVPAGEENAGVIDIGDGLAIAFKIESHNHPSAVEPFQGAATGVG' A
#
# COMPACT_ATOMS: atom_id res chain seq x y z
N GLU A 1 14.94 -3.59 5.73
CA GLU A 1 14.23 -3.32 4.45
C GLU A 1 12.74 -3.38 4.64
N HIS A 2 12.18 -4.51 5.08
CA HIS A 2 10.72 -4.72 5.23
C HIS A 2 9.94 -3.56 5.89
N CYS A 3 10.34 -3.05 7.06
CA CYS A 3 9.62 -1.93 7.69
C CYS A 3 10.20 -0.55 7.36
N SER A 4 11.50 -0.47 7.09
CA SER A 4 12.24 0.80 7.02
C SER A 4 12.44 1.32 5.60
N TYR A 5 12.26 0.46 4.59
CA TYR A 5 12.42 0.77 3.17
C TYR A 5 13.74 1.50 2.87
N LYS A 6 14.83 1.17 3.59
CA LYS A 6 16.06 1.99 3.62
C LYS A 6 16.62 2.24 2.22
N ASN A 7 16.55 1.23 1.35
CA ASN A 7 17.12 1.30 0.01
C ASN A 7 16.13 1.89 -1.00
N THR A 8 14.84 1.57 -0.86
CA THR A 8 13.81 1.95 -1.83
C THR A 8 13.20 3.33 -1.57
N ARG A 9 13.14 3.79 -0.31
CA ARG A 9 12.53 5.07 0.09
C ARG A 9 13.05 6.28 -0.69
N PRO A 10 14.36 6.45 -0.97
CA PRO A 10 14.85 7.57 -1.78
C PRO A 10 14.30 7.54 -3.21
N LEU A 11 14.15 6.35 -3.80
CA LEU A 11 13.65 6.17 -5.16
C LEU A 11 12.14 6.42 -5.24
N LEU A 12 11.38 5.92 -4.25
CA LEU A 12 9.91 6.08 -4.20
C LEU A 12 9.48 7.55 -4.13
N LYS A 13 10.31 8.44 -3.56
CA LYS A 13 10.05 9.88 -3.54
C LYS A 13 10.01 10.53 -4.93
N GLY A 14 10.53 9.86 -5.96
CA GLY A 14 10.52 10.36 -7.34
C GLY A 14 9.18 10.19 -8.04
N PHE A 15 8.24 9.42 -7.49
CA PHE A 15 6.93 9.22 -8.11
C PHE A 15 6.01 10.43 -7.94
N PRO A 16 5.16 10.73 -8.93
CA PRO A 16 4.11 11.73 -8.78
C PRO A 16 3.06 11.23 -7.78
N THR A 17 2.77 12.03 -6.76
CA THR A 17 1.85 11.67 -5.65
C THR A 17 0.72 12.68 -5.44
N ARG A 18 0.64 13.72 -6.27
CA ARG A 18 -0.33 14.81 -6.13
C ARG A 18 -1.36 14.78 -7.24
N SER A 19 -2.63 14.88 -6.87
CA SER A 19 -3.77 15.08 -7.76
C SER A 19 -4.93 15.67 -6.94
N PRO A 20 -5.81 16.49 -7.53
CA PRO A 20 -6.99 17.01 -6.84
C PRO A 20 -7.92 15.91 -6.30
N LYS A 21 -7.85 14.70 -6.85
CA LYS A 21 -8.65 13.55 -6.41
C LYS A 21 -8.02 12.77 -5.26
N VAL A 22 -6.78 13.08 -4.86
CA VAL A 22 -6.12 12.37 -3.76
C VAL A 22 -6.60 12.96 -2.44
N LEU A 23 -7.31 12.15 -1.66
CA LEU A 23 -7.80 12.54 -0.33
C LEU A 23 -6.78 12.22 0.76
N VAL A 24 -6.00 11.15 0.59
CA VAL A 24 -4.95 10.73 1.53
C VAL A 24 -3.61 10.60 0.79
N PRO A 25 -2.61 11.43 1.13
CA PRO A 25 -1.28 11.38 0.54
C PRO A 25 -0.54 10.04 0.79
N ALA A 26 0.32 9.67 -0.16
CA ALA A 26 1.13 8.47 -0.04
C ALA A 26 2.05 8.53 1.20
N GLY A 27 1.89 7.55 2.09
CA GLY A 27 2.70 7.40 3.29
C GLY A 27 2.22 8.18 4.52
N GLU A 28 1.09 8.88 4.43
CA GLU A 28 0.44 9.51 5.59
C GLU A 28 -0.34 8.47 6.41
N GLU A 29 -0.99 7.53 5.72
CA GLU A 29 -1.85 6.50 6.31
C GLU A 29 -1.54 5.10 5.77
N ASN A 30 -2.25 4.09 6.30
CA ASN A 30 -2.09 2.69 5.90
C ASN A 30 -2.53 2.39 4.46
N ALA A 31 -3.41 3.19 3.86
CA ALA A 31 -3.93 3.00 2.50
C ALA A 31 -4.06 4.32 1.76
N GLY A 32 -4.03 4.27 0.43
CA GLY A 32 -4.32 5.44 -0.42
C GLY A 32 -5.83 5.60 -0.60
N VAL A 33 -6.31 6.85 -0.61
CA VAL A 33 -7.74 7.16 -0.77
C VAL A 33 -7.94 8.17 -1.90
N ILE A 34 -8.84 7.84 -2.83
CA ILE A 34 -9.17 8.64 -4.01
C ILE A 34 -10.65 9.01 -4.01
N ASP A 35 -10.96 10.29 -4.24
CA ASP A 35 -12.31 10.79 -4.47
C ASP A 35 -12.83 10.33 -5.85
N ILE A 36 -14.03 9.77 -5.84
CA ILE A 36 -14.73 9.32 -7.06
C ILE A 36 -15.98 10.14 -7.37
N GLY A 37 -16.28 11.18 -6.58
CA GLY A 37 -17.46 12.02 -6.72
C GLY A 37 -18.63 11.57 -5.84
N ASP A 38 -19.70 12.35 -5.86
CA ASP A 38 -20.96 12.07 -5.14
C ASP A 38 -20.82 11.82 -3.63
N GLY A 39 -19.78 12.39 -3.02
CA GLY A 39 -19.47 12.17 -1.61
C GLY A 39 -18.90 10.79 -1.29
N LEU A 40 -18.44 10.04 -2.31
CA LEU A 40 -17.87 8.70 -2.18
C LEU A 40 -16.36 8.71 -2.46
N ALA A 41 -15.65 7.76 -1.84
CA ALA A 41 -14.22 7.56 -2.03
C ALA A 41 -13.85 6.07 -2.09
N ILE A 42 -12.73 5.77 -2.73
CA ILE A 42 -12.14 4.42 -2.76
C ILE A 42 -10.86 4.41 -1.94
N ALA A 43 -10.79 3.51 -0.95
CA ALA A 43 -9.56 3.17 -0.26
C ALA A 43 -8.97 1.88 -0.86
N PHE A 44 -7.68 1.90 -1.18
CA PHE A 44 -6.99 0.74 -1.77
C PHE A 44 -5.53 0.66 -1.32
N LYS A 45 -5.05 -0.57 -1.15
CA LYS A 45 -3.66 -0.91 -0.83
C LYS A 45 -3.31 -2.27 -1.43
N ILE A 46 -2.04 -2.47 -1.71
CA ILE A 46 -1.47 -3.78 -2.03
C ILE A 46 -0.38 -4.12 -1.02
N GLU A 47 -0.38 -5.36 -0.55
CA GLU A 47 0.63 -5.93 0.34
C GLU A 47 1.18 -7.24 -0.22
N SER A 48 2.27 -7.74 0.37
CA SER A 48 2.89 -9.00 -0.02
C SER A 48 3.21 -9.83 1.21
N HIS A 49 2.98 -11.14 1.15
CA HIS A 49 3.27 -12.07 2.24
C HIS A 49 4.24 -13.18 1.80
N ASN A 50 5.30 -12.79 1.08
CA ASN A 50 6.10 -13.71 0.26
C ASN A 50 6.86 -14.76 1.07
N HIS A 51 7.63 -14.36 2.08
CA HIS A 51 8.47 -15.29 2.84
C HIS A 51 7.61 -16.31 3.63
N PRO A 52 6.55 -15.90 4.35
CA PRO A 52 5.67 -16.86 5.01
C PRO A 52 4.98 -17.82 4.03
N SER A 53 4.46 -17.33 2.90
CA SER A 53 3.84 -18.17 1.87
C SER A 53 4.80 -19.16 1.20
N ALA A 54 6.10 -18.88 1.20
CA ALA A 54 7.11 -19.84 0.72
C ALA A 54 7.35 -20.99 1.70
N VAL A 55 7.19 -20.75 3.00
CA VAL A 55 7.37 -21.75 4.06
C VAL A 55 6.11 -22.57 4.28
N GLU A 56 4.96 -21.89 4.36
CA GLU A 56 3.65 -22.50 4.54
C GLU A 56 2.64 -21.78 3.64
N PRO A 57 2.26 -22.38 2.49
CA PRO A 57 1.48 -21.67 1.48
C PRO A 57 0.06 -21.28 1.90
N PHE A 58 -0.62 -22.11 2.70
CA PHE A 58 -2.05 -21.91 2.96
C PHE A 58 -2.29 -20.77 3.95
N GLN A 59 -1.72 -20.86 5.14
CA GLN A 59 -1.75 -19.82 6.16
C GLN A 59 -0.97 -18.59 5.69
N GLY A 60 0.17 -18.76 5.00
CA GLY A 60 0.94 -17.63 4.47
C GLY A 60 0.11 -16.76 3.52
N ALA A 61 -0.68 -17.37 2.62
CA ALA A 61 -1.60 -16.63 1.77
C ALA A 61 -2.80 -16.09 2.55
N ALA A 62 -3.39 -16.87 3.46
CA ALA A 62 -4.56 -16.47 4.24
C ALA A 62 -4.28 -15.25 5.14
N THR A 63 -3.15 -15.20 5.81
CA THR A 63 -2.75 -14.05 6.62
C THR A 63 -2.29 -12.85 5.79
N GLY A 64 -2.03 -13.03 4.50
CA GLY A 64 -1.81 -11.91 3.57
C GLY A 64 -3.10 -11.25 3.09
N VAL A 65 -4.25 -11.92 3.26
CA VAL A 65 -5.59 -11.38 2.98
C VAL A 65 -6.17 -10.61 4.18
N GLY A 66 -5.90 -11.12 5.39
CA GLY A 66 -6.39 -10.53 6.65
C GLY A 66 -5.68 -9.25 7.02
#